data_AF-A0A9Y4NT65-F1
#
_entry.id   AF-A0A9Y4NT65-F1
#
_cell.length_a   1.000
_cell.length_b   1.000
_cell.length_c   1.000
_cell.angle_alpha   90.00
_cell.angle_beta   90.00
_cell.angle_gamma   90.00
#
_symmetry.space_group_name_H-M   'P 1'
#
loop_
_entity.id
_entity.type
_entity.pdbx_description
1 polymer ?
#
loop_
_entity_poly.entity_id
_entity_poly.type
_entity_poly.pdbx_seq_one_letter_code
_entity_poly.pdbx_strand_id
1 'polypeptide(L)'
;MVKRDRMSRKLMERLVRVRVQEHRHKILTERVAWQQRTFYSPNSSSETVFDSPSGFNNWKKAAYKDAGFSVHVKPDRHKQAMTAWMGYQKAVKFPNQGTQQVQENWDYIKTISEVLLLTATQNIAQRGHDKSANSDNKGNFLAIIETIANHDKVVKKRLTAINNGK
;
A
#
# COMPACT_ATOMS: atom_id res chain seq x y z
N MET A 1 45.55 -3.78 -11.23
CA MET A 1 45.23 -2.93 -10.06
C MET A 1 43.76 -2.49 -10.18
N VAL A 2 42.85 -3.17 -9.47
CA VAL A 2 41.39 -2.99 -9.63
C VAL A 2 40.91 -1.84 -8.74
N LYS A 3 40.51 -0.71 -9.35
CA LYS A 3 39.87 0.40 -8.63
C LYS A 3 38.46 -0.03 -8.22
N ARG A 4 38.29 -0.42 -6.96
CA ARG A 4 36.97 -0.61 -6.35
C ARG A 4 36.30 0.77 -6.22
N ASP A 5 35.28 0.97 -7.05
CA ASP A 5 34.53 2.21 -7.15
C ASP A 5 33.82 2.53 -5.82
N ARG A 6 34.08 3.72 -5.28
CA ARG A 6 33.56 4.15 -3.98
C ARG A 6 32.21 4.79 -4.23
N MET A 7 31.17 3.97 -4.14
CA MET A 7 29.78 4.44 -4.27
C MET A 7 29.51 5.59 -3.28
N SER A 8 29.04 6.73 -3.78
CA SER A 8 28.77 7.92 -2.95
C SER A 8 27.75 7.61 -1.86
N ARG A 9 27.92 8.18 -0.65
CA ARG A 9 27.01 7.95 0.51
C ARG A 9 25.54 8.19 0.15
N LYS A 10 25.26 9.17 -0.72
CA LYS A 10 23.90 9.46 -1.21
C LYS A 10 23.31 8.32 -2.04
N LEU A 11 24.14 7.63 -2.82
CA LEU A 11 23.73 6.47 -3.62
C LEU A 11 23.48 5.25 -2.73
N MET A 12 24.32 5.03 -1.72
CA MET A 12 24.14 3.96 -0.74
C MET A 12 22.86 4.15 0.07
N GLU A 13 22.57 5.36 0.55
CA GLU A 13 21.31 5.64 1.25
C GLU A 13 20.09 5.45 0.35
N ARG A 14 20.18 5.80 -0.93
CA ARG A 14 19.08 5.62 -1.88
C ARG A 14 18.82 4.14 -2.15
N LEU A 15 19.89 3.34 -2.31
CA LEU A 15 19.79 1.89 -2.46
C LEU A 15 19.24 1.20 -1.21
N VAL A 16 19.66 1.63 -0.01
CA VAL A 16 19.11 1.12 1.25
C VAL A 16 17.63 1.44 1.37
N ARG A 17 17.20 2.66 1.03
CA ARG A 17 15.78 3.05 1.05
C ARG A 17 14.94 2.25 0.04
N VAL A 18 15.44 2.04 -1.18
CA VAL A 18 14.76 1.23 -2.20
C VAL A 18 14.61 -0.22 -1.72
N ARG A 19 15.68 -0.81 -1.18
CA ARG A 19 15.66 -2.20 -0.71
C ARG A 19 14.76 -2.39 0.52
N VAL A 20 14.66 -1.39 1.39
CA VAL A 20 13.70 -1.38 2.51
C VAL A 20 12.25 -1.26 2.00
N GLN A 21 12.00 -0.46 0.95
CA GLN A 21 10.66 -0.35 0.35
C GLN A 21 10.25 -1.64 -0.37
N GLU A 22 11.15 -2.27 -1.11
CA GLU A 22 10.91 -3.58 -1.74
C GLU A 22 10.64 -4.68 -0.72
N HIS A 23 11.41 -4.70 0.38
CA HIS A 23 11.18 -5.65 1.48
C HIS A 23 9.84 -5.41 2.18
N ARG A 24 9.45 -4.15 2.39
CA ARG A 24 8.13 -3.80 2.92
C ARG A 24 7.00 -4.17 1.96
N HIS A 25 7.18 -3.96 0.66
CA HIS A 25 6.19 -4.33 -0.34
C HIS A 25 6.02 -5.86 -0.38
N LYS A 26 7.11 -6.63 -0.35
CA LYS A 26 7.08 -8.10 -0.22
C LYS A 26 6.39 -8.55 1.06
N ILE A 27 6.70 -7.97 2.22
CA ILE A 27 6.02 -8.29 3.48
C ILE A 27 4.51 -7.97 3.42
N LEU A 28 4.12 -6.88 2.75
CA LEU A 28 2.70 -6.52 2.58
C LEU A 28 1.99 -7.44 1.59
N THR A 29 2.61 -7.81 0.47
CA THR A 29 2.03 -8.78 -0.48
C THR A 29 1.95 -10.17 0.14
N GLU A 30 2.98 -10.59 0.87
CA GLU A 30 2.95 -11.82 1.66
C GLU A 30 1.85 -11.75 2.72
N ARG A 31 1.68 -10.64 3.46
CA ARG A 31 0.59 -10.50 4.44
C ARG A 31 -0.81 -10.53 3.82
N VAL A 32 -1.01 -9.92 2.65
CA VAL A 32 -2.29 -9.97 1.92
C VAL A 32 -2.54 -11.36 1.36
N ALA A 33 -1.50 -12.02 0.82
CA ALA A 33 -1.58 -13.43 0.40
C ALA A 33 -1.82 -14.38 1.58
N TRP A 34 -1.23 -14.11 2.75
CA TRP A 34 -1.50 -14.82 4.00
C TRP A 34 -2.92 -14.55 4.51
N GLN A 35 -3.46 -13.34 4.35
CA GLN A 35 -4.86 -13.04 4.71
C GLN A 35 -5.88 -13.75 3.81
N GLN A 36 -5.60 -13.85 2.50
CA GLN A 36 -6.42 -14.65 1.59
C GLN A 36 -6.27 -16.16 1.86
N ARG A 37 -5.07 -16.61 2.26
CA ARG A 37 -4.80 -17.99 2.68
C ARG A 37 -5.36 -18.32 4.08
N THR A 38 -5.61 -17.36 4.97
CA THR A 38 -6.21 -17.62 6.29
C THR A 38 -7.68 -18.00 6.26
N PHE A 39 -8.39 -17.76 5.15
CA PHE A 39 -9.77 -18.28 5.00
C PHE A 39 -9.81 -19.77 4.66
N TYR A 40 -8.70 -20.35 4.21
CA TYR A 40 -8.56 -21.77 3.92
C TYR A 40 -7.16 -22.21 4.35
N SER A 41 -7.02 -22.62 5.61
CA SER A 41 -5.87 -23.40 6.05
C SER A 41 -6.09 -24.85 5.62
N PRO A 42 -5.34 -25.40 4.66
CA PRO A 42 -5.37 -26.83 4.40
C PRO A 42 -4.37 -27.47 5.36
N ASN A 43 -4.81 -28.27 6.33
CA ASN A 43 -4.10 -29.50 6.70
C ASN A 43 -4.84 -30.43 7.66
N SER A 44 -4.56 -31.72 7.47
CA SER A 44 -4.78 -32.88 8.35
C SER A 44 -6.17 -33.56 8.34
N SER A 45 -6.57 -34.05 7.16
CA SER A 45 -7.19 -35.36 6.87
C SER A 45 -8.19 -36.06 7.82
N SER A 46 -8.92 -35.39 8.71
CA SER A 46 -10.06 -36.04 9.38
C SER A 46 -11.21 -35.13 9.82
N GLU A 47 -11.02 -33.82 9.93
CA GLU A 47 -12.09 -32.91 10.35
C GLU A 47 -12.79 -32.25 9.16
N THR A 48 -13.99 -32.73 8.84
CA THR A 48 -14.87 -32.12 7.83
C THR A 48 -15.44 -30.79 8.31
N VAL A 49 -15.74 -29.86 7.39
CA VAL A 49 -16.25 -28.49 7.64
C VAL A 49 -17.45 -28.45 8.59
N PHE A 50 -18.23 -29.52 8.59
CA PHE A 50 -19.19 -29.85 9.64
C PHE A 50 -18.61 -31.01 10.43
N ASP A 51 -18.79 -31.08 11.74
CA ASP A 51 -18.25 -32.17 12.59
C ASP A 51 -18.82 -33.58 12.28
N SER A 52 -19.50 -33.72 11.13
CA SER A 52 -19.96 -34.94 10.48
C SER A 52 -19.29 -35.10 9.11
N PRO A 53 -18.55 -36.20 8.86
CA PRO A 53 -17.90 -36.49 7.58
C PRO A 53 -18.84 -36.49 6.37
N SER A 54 -20.11 -36.84 6.60
CA SER A 54 -21.17 -36.91 5.58
C SER A 54 -22.09 -35.69 5.58
N GLY A 55 -21.79 -34.64 6.36
CA GLY A 55 -22.69 -33.50 6.55
C GLY A 55 -23.98 -33.88 7.28
N PHE A 56 -25.02 -33.05 7.12
CA PHE A 56 -26.34 -33.27 7.72
C PHE A 56 -27.41 -33.43 6.63
N ASN A 57 -28.07 -34.58 6.59
CA ASN A 57 -29.23 -34.85 5.71
C ASN A 57 -30.59 -34.66 6.41
N ASN A 58 -30.58 -34.40 7.72
CA ASN A 58 -31.75 -34.09 8.53
C ASN A 58 -31.55 -32.74 9.21
N TRP A 59 -32.25 -31.73 8.70
CA TRP A 59 -32.11 -30.35 9.17
C TRP A 59 -32.53 -30.17 10.64
N LYS A 60 -33.47 -30.99 11.15
CA LYS A 60 -33.85 -30.95 12.57
C LYS A 60 -32.68 -31.37 13.45
N LYS A 61 -31.92 -32.39 13.05
CA LYS A 61 -30.73 -32.87 13.77
C LYS A 61 -29.58 -31.86 13.72
N ALA A 62 -29.48 -31.07 12.65
CA ALA A 62 -28.48 -30.00 12.54
C ALA A 62 -28.72 -28.85 13.54
N ALA A 63 -29.96 -28.66 13.99
CA ALA A 63 -30.36 -27.58 14.90
C ALA A 63 -30.49 -28.01 16.37
N TYR A 64 -30.12 -29.25 16.71
CA TYR A 64 -30.15 -29.71 18.10
C TYR A 64 -29.13 -28.95 18.97
N LYS A 65 -29.43 -28.80 20.26
CA LYS A 65 -28.63 -27.98 21.17
C LYS A 65 -27.21 -28.53 21.38
N ASP A 66 -27.07 -29.84 21.28
CA ASP A 66 -25.89 -30.64 21.55
C ASP A 66 -25.26 -31.25 20.28
N ALA A 67 -25.81 -30.96 19.11
CA ALA A 67 -25.30 -31.45 17.82
C ALA A 67 -25.28 -30.33 16.76
N GLY A 68 -24.80 -30.66 15.56
CA GLY A 68 -24.90 -29.77 14.41
C GLY A 68 -24.21 -28.43 14.58
N PHE A 69 -24.96 -27.34 14.37
CA PHE A 69 -24.42 -25.97 14.37
C PHE A 69 -23.82 -25.57 15.71
N SER A 70 -24.38 -26.04 16.84
CA SER A 70 -23.87 -25.74 18.18
C SER A 70 -22.49 -26.34 18.43
N VAL A 71 -22.16 -27.45 17.77
CA VAL A 71 -20.84 -28.08 17.85
C VAL A 71 -19.88 -27.37 16.88
N HIS A 72 -20.33 -27.04 15.66
CA HIS A 72 -19.54 -26.37 14.63
C HIS A 72 -18.95 -25.00 15.05
N VAL A 73 -19.59 -24.27 15.96
CA VAL A 73 -19.08 -22.98 16.47
C VAL A 73 -17.87 -23.14 17.40
N LYS A 74 -17.67 -24.34 17.97
CA LYS A 74 -16.60 -24.61 18.95
C LYS A 74 -15.21 -24.80 18.32
N PRO A 75 -15.05 -25.52 17.18
CA PRO A 75 -13.78 -25.68 16.51
C PRO A 75 -12.99 -24.40 16.31
N ASP A 76 -11.68 -24.50 16.47
CA ASP A 76 -10.78 -23.35 16.37
C ASP A 76 -10.76 -22.75 14.97
N ARG A 77 -11.04 -23.52 13.92
CA ARG A 77 -11.22 -22.99 12.56
C ARG A 77 -12.32 -21.95 12.45
N HIS A 78 -13.46 -22.15 13.13
CA HIS A 78 -14.57 -21.21 13.09
C HIS A 78 -14.17 -19.92 13.81
N LYS A 79 -13.57 -20.05 15.00
CA LYS A 79 -13.05 -18.91 15.76
C LYS A 79 -12.00 -18.13 14.97
N GLN A 80 -11.04 -18.82 14.36
CA GLN A 80 -9.99 -18.21 13.55
C GLN A 80 -10.56 -17.49 12.32
N ALA A 81 -11.50 -18.11 11.60
CA ALA A 81 -12.19 -17.47 10.48
C ALA A 81 -12.98 -16.22 10.93
N MET A 82 -13.67 -16.29 12.07
CA MET A 82 -14.39 -15.15 12.64
C MET A 82 -13.43 -14.03 13.06
N THR A 83 -12.29 -14.35 13.68
CA THR A 83 -11.24 -13.38 14.02
C THR A 83 -10.65 -12.74 12.77
N ALA A 84 -10.36 -13.52 11.72
CA ALA A 84 -9.86 -13.01 10.45
C ALA A 84 -10.88 -12.07 9.78
N TRP A 85 -12.16 -12.45 9.75
CA TRP A 85 -13.26 -11.63 9.24
C TRP A 85 -13.39 -10.30 9.99
N MET A 86 -13.40 -10.33 11.33
CA MET A 86 -13.44 -9.11 12.14
C MET A 86 -12.22 -8.22 11.91
N GLY A 87 -11.02 -8.83 11.77
CA GLY A 87 -9.80 -8.12 11.43
C GLY A 87 -9.88 -7.40 10.09
N TYR A 88 -10.42 -8.06 9.07
CA TYR A 88 -10.68 -7.47 7.75
C TYR A 88 -11.69 -6.32 7.83
N GLN A 89 -12.83 -6.51 8.48
CA GLN A 89 -13.84 -5.45 8.65
C GLN A 89 -13.25 -4.21 9.34
N LYS A 90 -12.38 -4.41 10.32
CA LYS A 90 -11.68 -3.32 11.00
C LYS A 90 -10.68 -2.62 10.07
N ALA A 91 -9.90 -3.36 9.28
CA ALA A 91 -8.94 -2.81 8.33
C ALA A 91 -9.62 -2.00 7.19
N VAL A 92 -10.79 -2.44 6.73
CA VAL A 92 -11.59 -1.72 5.72
C VAL A 92 -12.22 -0.45 6.30
N LYS A 93 -12.77 -0.52 7.53
CA LYS A 93 -13.40 0.65 8.17
C LYS A 93 -12.39 1.67 8.68
N PHE A 94 -11.20 1.23 9.08
CA PHE A 94 -10.12 2.06 9.58
C PHE A 94 -8.86 1.77 8.78
N PRO A 95 -8.75 2.28 7.54
CA PRO A 95 -7.52 2.18 6.79
C PRO A 95 -6.41 2.83 7.60
N ASN A 96 -5.36 2.06 7.94
CA ASN A 96 -4.23 2.52 8.73
C ASN A 96 -3.68 3.83 8.14
N GLN A 97 -3.26 4.79 8.97
CA GLN A 97 -2.69 6.08 8.51
C GLN A 97 -1.56 5.91 7.47
N GLY A 98 -0.85 4.78 7.50
CA GLY A 98 0.14 4.42 6.49
C GLY A 98 -0.41 4.24 5.07
N THR A 99 -1.64 3.77 4.88
CA THR A 99 -2.24 3.62 3.53
C THR A 99 -2.61 4.97 2.93
N GLN A 100 -3.10 5.91 3.75
CA GLN A 100 -3.40 7.27 3.31
C GLN A 100 -2.12 8.01 2.89
N GLN A 101 -1.06 7.94 3.69
CA GLN A 101 0.22 8.57 3.33
C GLN A 101 0.84 7.96 2.07
N VAL A 102 0.70 6.64 1.88
CA VAL A 102 1.14 5.97 0.65
C VAL A 102 0.34 6.48 -0.54
N GLN A 103 -0.98 6.59 -0.43
CA GLN A 103 -1.82 7.12 -1.49
C GLN A 103 -1.45 8.57 -1.84
N GLU A 104 -1.30 9.45 -0.85
CA GLU A 104 -0.88 10.84 -1.06
C GLU A 104 0.49 10.94 -1.77
N ASN A 105 1.43 10.04 -1.46
CA ASN A 105 2.71 9.99 -2.16
C ASN A 105 2.55 9.56 -3.62
N TRP A 106 1.69 8.58 -3.88
CA TRP A 106 1.41 8.12 -5.25
C TRP A 106 0.76 9.21 -6.09
N ASP A 107 -0.24 9.89 -5.54
CA ASP A 107 -0.93 10.99 -6.22
C ASP A 107 0.06 12.11 -6.56
N TYR A 108 0.94 12.47 -5.61
CA TYR A 108 2.00 13.45 -5.86
C TYR A 108 2.98 13.04 -6.98
N ILE A 109 3.43 11.78 -6.99
CA ILE A 109 4.33 11.26 -8.03
C ILE A 109 3.63 11.24 -9.39
N LYS A 110 2.35 10.87 -9.42
CA LYS A 110 1.53 10.86 -10.64
C LYS A 110 1.43 12.26 -11.23
N THR A 111 1.10 13.26 -10.43
CA THR A 111 1.04 14.67 -10.85
C THR A 111 2.36 15.14 -11.46
N ILE A 112 3.50 14.86 -10.81
CA ILE A 112 4.81 15.22 -11.36
C ILE A 112 5.05 14.52 -12.71
N SER A 113 4.72 13.23 -12.80
CA SER A 113 4.94 12.44 -14.00
C SER A 113 4.11 12.95 -15.18
N GLU A 114 2.87 13.36 -14.93
CA GLU A 114 1.99 13.95 -15.94
C GLU A 114 2.52 15.29 -16.45
N VAL A 115 3.02 16.16 -15.57
CA VAL A 115 3.64 17.43 -15.99
C VAL A 115 4.92 17.20 -16.81
N LEU A 116 5.74 16.23 -16.40
CA LEU A 116 6.94 15.85 -17.16
C LEU A 116 6.57 15.30 -18.55
N LEU A 117 5.55 14.44 -18.61
CA LEU A 117 5.07 13.88 -19.87
C LEU A 117 4.51 14.97 -20.78
N LEU A 118 3.65 15.85 -20.25
CA LEU A 118 3.04 16.96 -20.99
C LEU A 118 4.09 17.88 -21.61
N THR A 119 5.07 18.30 -20.81
CA THR A 119 6.14 19.18 -21.30
C THR A 119 7.01 18.48 -22.35
N ALA A 120 7.27 17.19 -22.20
CA ALA A 120 8.02 16.41 -23.19
C ALA A 120 7.24 16.22 -24.51
N THR A 121 5.95 15.88 -24.45
CA THR A 121 5.12 15.64 -25.65
C THR A 121 4.83 16.92 -26.42
N GLN A 122 4.72 18.05 -25.72
CA GLN A 122 4.53 19.37 -26.34
C GLN A 122 5.85 20.04 -26.74
N ASN A 123 7.00 19.38 -26.52
CA ASN A 123 8.33 19.94 -26.76
C ASN A 123 8.55 21.29 -26.06
N ILE A 124 7.99 21.45 -24.86
CA ILE A 124 8.12 22.63 -24.02
C ILE A 124 9.34 22.45 -23.12
N ALA A 125 10.26 23.43 -23.17
CA ALA A 125 11.41 23.43 -22.28
C ALA A 125 10.99 23.45 -20.81
N GLN A 126 11.47 22.50 -20.00
CA GLN A 126 11.10 22.39 -18.60
C GLN A 126 11.76 23.44 -17.70
N ARG A 127 12.95 23.93 -18.10
CA ARG A 127 13.78 24.86 -17.32
C ARG A 127 13.84 26.22 -18.00
N GLY A 128 13.81 27.27 -17.18
CA GLY A 128 14.08 28.64 -17.62
C GLY A 128 15.57 28.93 -17.68
N HIS A 129 15.91 30.07 -18.27
CA HIS A 129 17.29 30.53 -18.43
C HIS A 129 17.95 30.83 -17.07
N ASP A 130 17.19 31.41 -16.14
CA ASP A 130 17.64 31.70 -14.78
C ASP A 130 16.83 30.88 -13.76
N LYS A 131 17.52 30.33 -12.76
CA LYS A 131 16.96 29.50 -11.69
C LYS A 131 17.00 30.21 -10.33
N SER A 132 17.38 31.48 -10.30
CA SER A 132 17.36 32.29 -9.10
C SER A 132 15.94 32.36 -8.53
N ALA A 133 15.82 32.46 -7.21
CA ALA A 133 14.52 32.50 -6.53
C ALA A 133 13.67 33.72 -6.95
N ASN A 134 14.33 34.76 -7.46
CA ASN A 134 13.73 36.01 -7.91
C ASN A 134 13.62 36.11 -9.43
N SER A 135 13.92 35.04 -10.17
CA SER A 135 13.78 35.03 -11.61
C SER A 135 12.30 35.10 -12.00
N ASP A 136 11.99 35.95 -12.97
CA ASP A 136 10.67 35.98 -13.62
C ASP A 136 10.40 34.71 -14.44
N ASN A 137 11.46 33.97 -14.84
CA ASN A 137 11.36 32.76 -15.62
C ASN A 137 12.11 31.59 -14.96
N LYS A 138 11.50 31.03 -13.92
CA LYS A 138 11.98 29.83 -13.20
C LYS A 138 11.86 28.54 -14.03
N GLY A 139 11.16 28.60 -15.17
CA GLY A 139 10.89 27.49 -16.07
C GLY A 139 9.49 26.92 -15.97
N ASN A 140 9.01 26.40 -17.10
CA ASN A 140 7.64 25.93 -17.26
C ASN A 140 7.25 24.81 -16.28
N PHE A 141 8.19 23.92 -15.94
CA PHE A 141 7.91 22.85 -14.98
C PHE A 141 7.51 23.40 -13.60
N LEU A 142 8.28 24.36 -13.07
CA LEU A 142 7.99 24.95 -11.76
C LEU A 142 6.69 25.76 -11.80
N ALA A 143 6.48 26.55 -12.85
CA ALA A 143 5.25 27.34 -13.02
C ALA A 143 3.98 26.46 -13.04
N ILE A 144 4.02 25.32 -13.73
CA ILE A 144 2.89 24.38 -13.79
C ILE A 144 2.65 23.73 -12.43
N ILE A 145 3.71 23.27 -11.74
CA ILE A 145 3.58 22.65 -10.42
C ILE A 145 3.08 23.65 -9.37
N GLU A 146 3.53 24.90 -9.41
CA GLU A 146 3.04 25.99 -8.55
C GLU A 146 1.56 26.29 -8.83
N THR A 147 1.15 26.27 -10.10
CA THR A 147 -0.26 26.43 -10.49
C THR A 147 -1.12 25.30 -9.93
N ILE A 148 -0.68 24.03 -10.06
CA ILE A 148 -1.38 22.88 -9.49
C ILE A 148 -1.45 22.97 -7.96
N ALA A 149 -0.38 23.42 -7.31
CA ALA A 149 -0.33 23.60 -5.86
C ALA A 149 -1.36 24.63 -5.34
N ASN A 150 -1.86 25.54 -6.17
CA ASN A 150 -2.95 26.44 -5.77
C ASN A 150 -4.28 25.71 -5.58
N HIS A 151 -4.46 24.55 -6.23
CA HIS A 151 -5.68 23.76 -6.19
C HIS A 151 -5.51 22.43 -5.41
N ASP A 152 -4.28 21.94 -5.27
CA ASP A 152 -3.97 20.69 -4.57
C ASP A 152 -3.12 20.96 -3.30
N LYS A 153 -3.74 20.68 -2.14
CA LYS A 153 -3.11 20.86 -0.81
C LYS A 153 -1.93 19.91 -0.57
N VAL A 154 -1.98 18.69 -1.11
CA VAL A 154 -0.92 17.69 -0.97
C VAL A 154 0.32 18.16 -1.73
N VAL A 155 0.14 18.58 -2.98
CA VAL A 155 1.23 19.12 -3.81
C VAL A 155 1.85 20.35 -3.15
N LYS A 156 1.03 21.29 -2.67
CA LYS A 156 1.49 22.49 -1.97
C LYS A 156 2.33 22.18 -0.74
N LYS A 157 1.87 21.27 0.11
CA LYS A 157 2.59 20.83 1.32
C LYS A 157 3.95 20.23 0.98
N ARG A 158 4.03 19.42 -0.08
CA ARG A 158 5.29 18.79 -0.51
C ARG A 158 6.28 19.81 -1.09
N LEU A 159 5.78 20.80 -1.84
CA LEU A 159 6.59 21.85 -2.43
C LEU A 159 7.22 22.75 -1.35
N THR A 160 6.46 23.15 -0.33
CA THR A 160 6.96 24.01 0.76
C THR A 160 7.90 23.27 1.72
N ALA A 161 7.67 21.98 1.98
CA ALA A 161 8.54 21.17 2.83
C ALA A 161 9.99 21.08 2.31
N ILE A 162 10.19 21.16 0.99
CA ILE A 162 11.52 21.15 0.37
C ILE A 162 12.24 22.49 0.56
N ASN A 163 11.51 23.60 0.59
CA ASN A 163 12.09 24.94 0.71
C ASN A 163 12.54 25.27 2.14
N ASN A 164 11.87 24.71 3.15
CA ASN A 164 12.19 24.96 4.57
C ASN A 164 13.39 24.14 5.10
N GLY A 165 13.93 23.22 4.30
CA GLY A 165 15.08 22.38 4.66
C GLY A 165 16.43 22.94 4.19
N LYS A 166 16.49 24.22 3.81
CA LYS A 166 17.71 24.93 3.39
C LYS A 166 18.14 25.94 4.44
#